data_AF-A0A3R6GE85-F1
#
_entry.id   AF-A0A3R6GE85-F1
#
_cell.length_a   1.000
_cell.length_b   1.000
_cell.length_c   1.000
_cell.angle_alpha   90.00
_cell.angle_beta   90.00
_cell.angle_gamma   90.00
#
_symmetry.space_group_name_H-M   'P 1'
#
loop_
_entity.id
_entity.type
_entity.pdbx_description
1 polymer ?
#
loop_
_entity_poly.entity_id
_entity_poly.type
_entity_poly.pdbx_seq_one_letter_code
_entity_poly.pdbx_strand_id
1 'polypeptide(L)'
;MEQLTQFLVICNAITVIGGAVAVISTWKKHMDSPRKQQDKKIENIEGRIGNIEESISDINKKLDSDYKSIRNTREDMNLLMRSMFNLIENKITGNNIEGLKKTREELVNAMTDKKA
;
A
#
# COMPACT_ATOMS: atom_id res chain seq x y z
N MET A 1 7.94 -39.88 71.02
CA MET A 1 6.89 -40.01 69.98
C MET A 1 6.59 -38.66 69.31
N GLU A 2 6.44 -37.54 70.03
CA GLU A 2 6.13 -36.22 69.45
C GLU A 2 7.19 -35.60 68.52
N GLN A 3 8.50 -35.74 68.80
CA GLN A 3 9.56 -35.13 67.98
C GLN A 3 9.68 -35.75 66.57
N LEU A 4 9.46 -37.05 66.45
CA LEU A 4 9.40 -37.76 65.16
C LEU A 4 8.19 -37.30 64.33
N THR A 5 7.04 -37.08 64.98
CA THR A 5 5.84 -36.57 64.33
C THR A 5 6.02 -35.13 63.82
N GLN A 6 6.67 -34.25 64.60
CA GLN A 6 6.99 -32.89 64.16
C GLN A 6 7.92 -32.86 62.95
N PHE A 7 8.96 -33.70 62.92
CA PHE A 7 9.90 -33.76 61.80
C PHE A 7 9.21 -34.24 60.51
N LEU A 8 8.32 -35.22 60.62
CA LEU A 8 7.57 -35.78 59.49
C LEU A 8 6.54 -34.78 58.93
N VAL A 9 5.89 -33.98 59.79
CA VAL A 9 4.97 -32.91 59.39
C VAL A 9 5.70 -31.79 58.63
N ILE A 10 6.90 -31.41 59.06
CA ILE A 10 7.72 -30.37 58.39
C ILE A 10 8.16 -30.84 56.99
N CYS A 11 8.60 -32.09 56.85
CA CYS A 11 8.97 -32.66 55.55
C CYS A 11 7.80 -32.70 54.56
N ASN A 12 6.60 -33.02 55.05
CA ASN A 12 5.39 -32.98 54.24
C ASN A 12 5.01 -31.56 53.85
N ALA A 13 5.15 -30.58 54.75
CA ALA A 13 4.84 -29.18 54.48
C ALA A 13 5.75 -28.57 53.40
N ILE A 14 7.07 -28.86 53.43
CA ILE A 14 8.04 -28.33 52.44
C ILE A 14 7.76 -28.88 51.04
N THR A 15 7.40 -30.16 50.93
CA THR A 15 7.09 -30.82 49.65
C THR A 15 5.85 -30.21 48.98
N VAL A 16 4.84 -29.85 49.77
CA VAL A 16 3.61 -29.21 49.28
C VAL A 16 3.87 -27.76 48.82
N ILE A 17 4.72 -27.01 49.53
CA ILE A 17 5.07 -25.63 49.17
C ILE A 17 5.89 -25.60 47.86
N GLY A 18 6.85 -26.51 47.68
CA GLY A 18 7.64 -26.62 46.45
C GLY A 18 6.79 -26.94 45.21
N GLY A 19 5.83 -27.86 45.36
CA GLY A 19 4.88 -28.19 44.29
C GLY A 19 3.97 -27.02 43.92
N ALA A 20 3.47 -26.28 44.91
CA ALA A 20 2.59 -25.13 44.68
C ALA A 20 3.30 -23.99 43.92
N VAL A 21 4.55 -23.67 44.25
CA VAL A 21 5.33 -22.62 43.57
C VAL A 21 5.64 -22.99 42.11
N ALA A 22 5.94 -24.27 41.84
CA ALA A 22 6.18 -24.76 40.49
C ALA A 22 4.93 -24.69 39.60
N VAL A 23 3.76 -25.04 40.15
CA VAL A 23 2.48 -24.95 39.42
C VAL A 23 2.10 -23.50 39.13
N ILE A 24 2.25 -22.59 40.10
CA ILE A 24 1.95 -21.16 39.93
C ILE A 24 2.86 -20.52 38.88
N SER A 25 4.16 -20.81 38.91
CA SER A 25 5.12 -20.28 37.93
C SER A 25 4.89 -20.85 36.52
N THR A 26 4.47 -22.11 36.41
CA THR A 26 4.11 -22.75 35.14
C THR A 26 2.83 -22.15 34.57
N TRP A 27 1.79 -21.93 35.39
CA TRP A 27 0.56 -21.26 34.97
C TRP A 27 0.81 -19.81 34.51
N LYS A 28 1.63 -19.05 35.23
CA LYS A 28 1.99 -17.68 34.83
C LYS A 28 2.68 -17.65 33.45
N LYS A 29 3.66 -18.53 33.23
CA LYS A 29 4.33 -18.67 31.91
C LYS A 29 3.37 -19.14 30.81
N HIS A 30 2.45 -20.05 31.15
CA HIS A 30 1.49 -20.58 30.20
C HIS A 30 0.42 -19.54 29.81
N MET A 31 0.13 -18.58 30.68
CA MET A 31 -0.79 -17.46 30.46
C MET A 31 -0.12 -16.27 29.73
N ASP A 32 1.19 -16.08 29.90
CA ASP A 32 1.97 -15.06 29.16
C ASP A 32 2.30 -15.51 27.72
N SER A 33 2.40 -16.81 27.47
CA SER A 33 2.66 -17.38 26.14
C SER A 33 1.62 -17.01 25.06
N PRO A 34 0.29 -17.12 25.30
CA PRO A 34 -0.71 -16.71 24.32
C PRO A 34 -0.76 -15.20 24.10
N ARG A 35 -0.34 -14.38 25.07
CA ARG A 35 -0.22 -12.92 24.91
C ARG A 35 0.93 -12.56 23.97
N LYS A 36 2.12 -13.11 24.20
CA LYS A 36 3.29 -12.87 23.32
C LYS A 36 3.06 -13.33 21.87
N GLN A 37 2.29 -14.41 21.68
CA GLN A 37 1.93 -14.87 20.34
C GLN A 37 0.89 -13.96 19.66
N GLN A 38 -0.02 -13.37 20.43
CA GLN A 38 -0.96 -12.37 19.92
C GLN A 38 -0.25 -11.06 19.61
N ASP A 39 0.66 -10.58 20.46
CA ASP A 39 1.42 -9.35 20.24
C ASP A 39 2.23 -9.43 18.94
N LYS A 40 2.90 -10.55 18.67
CA LYS A 40 3.62 -10.78 17.41
C LYS A 40 2.70 -10.82 16.19
N LYS A 41 1.48 -11.35 16.33
CA LYS A 41 0.49 -11.35 15.24
C LYS A 41 -0.02 -9.94 14.98
N ILE A 42 -0.24 -9.15 16.03
CA ILE A 42 -0.66 -7.75 15.93
C ILE A 42 0.44 -6.94 15.24
N GLU A 43 1.70 -7.04 15.67
CA GLU A 43 2.84 -6.36 15.05
C GLU A 43 2.99 -6.72 13.55
N ASN A 44 2.81 -8.01 13.20
CA ASN A 44 2.84 -8.43 11.79
C ASN A 44 1.69 -7.81 10.98
N ILE A 45 0.49 -7.76 11.57
CA ILE A 45 -0.69 -7.16 10.93
C ILE A 45 -0.49 -5.64 10.77
N GLU A 46 0.01 -4.95 11.79
CA GLU A 46 0.33 -3.51 11.73
C GLU A 46 1.36 -3.21 10.64
N GLY A 47 2.43 -4.01 10.55
CA GLY A 47 3.42 -3.86 9.47
C GLY A 47 2.82 -4.10 8.08
N ARG A 48 1.91 -5.06 7.94
CA ARG A 48 1.19 -5.29 6.67
C ARG A 48 0.24 -4.16 6.33
N ILE A 49 -0.45 -3.59 7.33
CA ILE A 49 -1.34 -2.43 7.13
C ILE A 49 -0.52 -1.22 6.68
N GLY A 50 0.61 -0.92 7.32
CA GLY A 50 1.49 0.18 6.90
C GLY A 50 1.97 0.03 5.45
N ASN A 51 2.41 -1.17 5.06
CA ASN A 51 2.81 -1.43 3.67
C ASN A 51 1.65 -1.29 2.67
N ILE A 52 0.43 -1.65 3.08
CA ILE A 52 -0.79 -1.48 2.26
C ILE A 52 -1.12 0.00 2.12
N GLU A 53 -1.05 0.79 3.18
CA GLU A 53 -1.31 2.24 3.15
C GLU A 53 -0.31 2.96 2.22
N GLU A 54 0.97 2.63 2.30
CA GLU A 54 2.00 3.16 1.40
C GLU A 54 1.70 2.78 -0.06
N SER A 55 1.38 1.50 -0.30
CA SER A 55 1.02 1.01 -1.64
C SER A 55 -0.22 1.72 -2.20
N ILE A 56 -1.23 1.97 -1.38
CA ILE A 56 -2.45 2.70 -1.78
C ILE A 56 -2.12 4.15 -2.13
N SER A 57 -1.28 4.82 -1.33
CA SER A 57 -0.81 6.17 -1.62
C SER A 57 -0.10 6.23 -2.97
N ASP A 58 0.79 5.27 -3.24
CA ASP A 58 1.52 5.22 -4.50
C ASP A 58 0.64 4.89 -5.70
N ILE A 59 -0.34 3.99 -5.54
CA ILE A 59 -1.35 3.72 -6.56
C ILE A 59 -2.14 4.99 -6.89
N ASN A 60 -2.57 5.74 -5.88
CA ASN A 60 -3.32 6.99 -6.10
C ASN A 60 -2.51 8.03 -6.87
N LYS A 61 -1.21 8.18 -6.55
CA LYS A 61 -0.31 9.08 -7.29
C LYS A 61 -0.15 8.64 -8.75
N LYS A 62 0.07 7.34 -8.98
CA LYS A 62 0.18 6.78 -10.34
C LYS A 62 -1.11 6.97 -11.11
N LEU A 63 -2.25 6.74 -10.48
CA LEU A 63 -3.56 6.90 -11.09
C LEU A 63 -3.83 8.35 -11.52
N ASP A 64 -3.50 9.34 -10.69
CA ASP A 64 -3.60 10.76 -11.05
C ASP A 64 -2.69 11.12 -12.25
N SER A 65 -1.46 10.60 -12.23
CA SER A 65 -0.51 10.76 -13.34
C SER A 65 -1.04 10.12 -14.63
N ASP A 66 -1.58 8.91 -14.55
CA ASP A 66 -2.13 8.18 -15.69
C ASP A 66 -3.34 8.92 -16.26
N TYR A 67 -4.25 9.44 -15.41
CA TYR A 67 -5.37 10.25 -15.87
C TYR A 67 -4.92 11.50 -16.62
N LYS A 68 -3.90 12.21 -16.12
CA LYS A 68 -3.31 13.36 -16.81
C LYS A 68 -2.69 12.95 -18.14
N SER A 69 -1.92 11.86 -18.17
CA SER A 69 -1.30 11.35 -19.40
C SER A 69 -2.33 10.93 -20.45
N ILE A 70 -3.39 10.23 -20.05
CA ILE A 70 -4.49 9.82 -20.93
C ILE A 70 -5.21 11.05 -21.50
N ARG A 71 -5.47 12.06 -20.65
CA ARG A 71 -6.08 13.32 -21.09
C ARG A 71 -5.22 14.02 -22.14
N ASN A 72 -3.93 14.19 -21.88
CA ASN A 72 -3.00 14.81 -22.81
C ASN A 72 -2.93 14.03 -24.13
N THR A 73 -2.89 12.70 -24.05
CA THR A 73 -2.89 11.81 -25.24
C THR A 73 -4.17 11.99 -26.06
N ARG A 74 -5.33 12.15 -25.41
CA ARG A 74 -6.61 12.39 -26.09
C ARG A 74 -6.63 13.76 -26.79
N GLU A 75 -6.08 14.78 -26.15
CA GLU A 75 -5.94 16.12 -26.74
C GLU A 75 -5.01 16.08 -27.97
N ASP A 76 -3.88 15.37 -27.89
CA ASP A 76 -2.97 15.14 -29.03
C ASP A 76 -3.65 14.39 -30.17
N MET A 77 -4.39 13.33 -29.86
CA MET A 77 -5.08 12.53 -30.87
C MET A 77 -6.15 13.35 -31.60
N ASN A 78 -6.87 14.22 -30.89
CA ASN A 78 -7.82 15.14 -31.51
C ASN A 78 -7.13 16.12 -32.47
N LEU A 79 -5.98 16.67 -32.09
CA LEU A 79 -5.21 17.56 -32.94
C LEU A 79 -4.66 16.83 -34.18
N LEU A 80 -4.15 15.62 -34.02
CA LEU A 80 -3.71 14.77 -35.13
C LEU A 80 -4.86 14.45 -36.10
N MET A 81 -6.04 14.08 -35.58
CA MET A 81 -7.21 13.81 -36.42
C MET A 81 -7.64 15.05 -37.22
N ARG A 82 -7.67 16.23 -36.60
CA ARG A 82 -7.94 17.50 -37.30
C ARG A 82 -6.91 17.81 -38.36
N SER A 83 -5.63 17.57 -38.07
CA SER A 83 -4.52 17.74 -39.02
C SER A 83 -4.70 16.84 -40.24
N MET A 84 -5.01 15.57 -40.01
CA MET A 84 -5.25 14.60 -41.08
C MET A 84 -6.49 14.95 -41.89
N PHE A 85 -7.57 15.40 -41.24
CA PHE A 85 -8.77 15.86 -41.93
C PHE A 85 -8.47 17.01 -42.90
N ASN A 86 -7.81 18.07 -42.43
CA ASN A 86 -7.46 19.21 -43.28
C ASN A 86 -6.48 18.82 -44.41
N LEU A 87 -5.56 17.89 -44.15
CA LEU A 87 -4.68 17.33 -45.19
C LEU A 87 -5.46 16.57 -46.26
N ILE A 88 -6.41 15.71 -45.87
CA ILE A 88 -7.26 14.96 -46.80
C ILE A 88 -8.10 15.93 -47.62
N GLU A 89 -8.76 16.89 -46.96
CA GLU A 89 -9.59 17.88 -47.62
C GLU A 89 -8.78 18.70 -48.64
N ASN A 90 -7.59 19.19 -48.26
CA ASN A 90 -6.72 19.90 -49.20
C ASN A 90 -6.26 19.01 -50.36
N LYS A 91 -5.95 17.72 -50.13
CA LYS A 91 -5.56 16.79 -51.20
C LYS A 91 -6.70 16.50 -52.18
N ILE A 92 -7.95 16.47 -51.71
CA ILE A 92 -9.13 16.22 -52.54
C ILE A 92 -9.54 17.48 -53.31
N THR A 93 -9.59 18.62 -52.63
CA THR A 93 -10.20 19.86 -53.14
C THR A 93 -9.18 20.84 -53.72
N GLY A 94 -7.92 20.75 -53.32
CA GLY A 94 -6.85 21.69 -53.67
C GLY A 94 -6.96 23.07 -53.02
N ASN A 95 -8.05 23.39 -52.32
CA ASN A 95 -8.37 24.76 -51.87
C ASN A 95 -8.43 24.95 -50.34
N ASN A 96 -8.26 23.90 -49.53
CA ASN A 96 -8.21 24.03 -48.05
C ASN A 96 -6.82 24.46 -47.50
N ILE A 97 -6.22 25.51 -48.06
CA ILE A 97 -4.92 26.03 -47.59
C ILE A 97 -5.07 26.70 -46.22
N GLU A 98 -6.21 27.32 -45.95
CA GLU A 98 -6.47 28.03 -44.70
C GLU A 98 -6.61 27.07 -43.50
N GLY A 99 -7.33 25.94 -43.67
CA GLY A 99 -7.41 24.90 -42.65
C GLY A 99 -6.06 24.25 -42.36
N LEU A 100 -5.20 24.08 -43.39
CA LEU A 100 -3.83 23.63 -43.21
C LEU A 100 -2.98 24.63 -42.42
N LYS A 101 -3.07 25.93 -42.71
CA LYS A 101 -2.34 26.97 -41.97
C LYS A 101 -2.75 27.00 -40.51
N LYS A 102 -4.06 26.97 -40.23
CA LYS A 102 -4.60 26.94 -38.87
C LYS A 102 -4.12 25.70 -38.12
N THR A 103 -4.19 24.52 -38.74
CA THR A 103 -3.75 23.29 -38.07
C THR A 103 -2.24 23.27 -37.84
N ARG A 104 -1.46 23.84 -38.76
CA ARG A 104 0.00 24.05 -38.55
C ARG A 104 0.26 24.91 -37.32
N GLU A 105 -0.47 26.01 -37.14
CA GLU A 105 -0.34 26.87 -35.95
C GLU A 105 -0.73 26.13 -34.68
N GLU A 106 -1.86 25.41 -34.68
CA GLU A 106 -2.28 24.58 -33.53
C GLU A 106 -1.22 23.52 -33.17
N LEU A 107 -0.60 22.88 -34.17
CA LEU A 107 0.52 21.93 -33.97
C LEU A 107 1.77 22.61 -33.40
N VAL A 108 2.14 23.79 -33.91
CA VAL A 108 3.31 24.54 -33.41
C VAL A 108 3.11 24.95 -31.97
N ASN A 109 1.92 25.42 -31.61
CA ASN A 109 1.59 25.79 -30.23
C ASN A 109 1.63 24.55 -29.34
N ALA A 110 1.01 23.43 -29.72
CA ALA A 110 1.06 22.20 -28.95
C ALA A 110 2.50 21.67 -28.72
N MET A 111 3.41 21.86 -29.67
CA MET A 111 4.82 21.48 -29.54
C MET A 111 5.66 22.48 -28.72
N THR A 112 5.26 23.75 -28.69
CA THR A 112 5.96 24.81 -27.95
C THR A 112 5.51 24.84 -26.49
N ASP A 113 4.20 24.76 -26.26
CA ASP A 113 3.58 24.79 -24.93
C ASP A 113 3.95 23.55 -24.09
N LYS A 114 4.20 22.40 -24.73
CA LYS A 114 4.70 21.20 -24.05
C LYS A 114 6.16 21.25 -23.58
N LYS A 115 6.93 22.26 -24.02
CA LYS A 115 8.34 22.44 -23.62
C LYS A 115 8.53 23.40 -22.45
N ALA A 116 7.45 24.06 -21.99
CA ALA A 116 7.41 24.89 -20.78
C ALA A 116 6.89 24.08 -19.59
#